data_AF-A0A2T2RLG9-F1
#
_entry.id   AF-A0A2T2RLG9-F1
#
_cell.length_a   1.000
_cell.length_b   1.000
_cell.length_c   1.000
_cell.angle_alpha   90.00
_cell.angle_beta   90.00
_cell.angle_gamma   90.00
#
_symmetry.space_group_name_H-M   'P 1'
#
loop_
_entity.id
_entity.type
_entity.pdbx_description
1 polymer ?
#
loop_
_entity_poly.entity_id
_entity_poly.type
_entity_poly.pdbx_seq_one_letter_code
_entity_poly.pdbx_strand_id
1 'polypeptide(L)'
;MTTLTDLYKSRCYEKNGKLIPHFWQPQPVEKASLTLFGDDDLEVKPEWGVEPVIERILALNYHLELDVGEYVREASKNNLPDDPMVKPLLRANVADEARHELGIKEAIKTYPVSQEYLDEAKRIATRWSEDTQHYHPIVAPFSLEVGVFLNVLGMLRLAGGKELANIGARIAEDEARHTQVNRTILAHQGYKPYNPPERVRHLVWDTLDWVFSGIDIPEDEVGERVNLDFMKWASDSLIETGEAMEFDDMVYCSDHLLPFEASNSKQYSRSVDS
;
A
#
# COMPACT_ATOMS: atom_id res chain seq x y z
N MET A 1 19.43 -11.30 -1.58
CA MET A 1 18.93 -9.91 -1.48
C MET A 1 18.78 -9.37 -2.87
N THR A 2 17.60 -8.83 -3.17
CA THR A 2 17.32 -8.11 -4.42
C THR A 2 18.08 -6.78 -4.40
N THR A 3 18.81 -6.43 -5.46
CA THR A 3 19.48 -5.12 -5.54
C THR A 3 18.55 -4.04 -6.11
N LEU A 4 18.87 -2.76 -5.93
CA LEU A 4 18.13 -1.67 -6.60
C LEU A 4 18.16 -1.81 -8.14
N THR A 5 19.24 -2.37 -8.69
CA THR A 5 19.31 -2.68 -10.12
C THR A 5 18.30 -3.77 -10.51
N ASP A 6 18.15 -4.81 -9.70
CA ASP A 6 17.18 -5.88 -9.95
C ASP A 6 15.75 -5.36 -9.85
N LEU A 7 15.46 -4.48 -8.87
CA LEU A 7 14.16 -3.81 -8.75
C LEU A 7 13.85 -2.93 -9.95
N TYR A 8 14.83 -2.14 -10.41
CA TYR A 8 14.60 -1.29 -11.59
C TYR A 8 14.38 -2.12 -12.84
N LYS A 9 15.15 -3.22 -13.01
CA LYS A 9 14.98 -4.14 -14.13
C LYS A 9 13.63 -4.85 -14.12
N SER A 10 13.14 -5.29 -12.97
CA SER A 10 11.85 -6.02 -12.88
C SER A 10 10.66 -5.17 -13.31
N ARG A 11 10.74 -3.84 -13.15
CA ARG A 11 9.71 -2.89 -13.61
C ARG A 11 9.90 -2.43 -15.06
N CYS A 12 10.98 -2.85 -15.73
CA CYS A 12 11.29 -2.41 -17.09
C CYS A 12 11.12 -3.54 -18.11
N TYR A 13 10.81 -3.16 -19.35
CA TYR A 13 11.10 -3.99 -20.51
C TYR A 13 12.31 -3.43 -21.26
N GLU A 14 13.01 -4.29 -22.00
CA GLU A 14 14.15 -3.87 -22.81
C GLU A 14 13.72 -3.52 -24.25
N LYS A 15 14.15 -2.36 -24.73
CA LYS A 15 13.97 -1.95 -26.13
C LYS A 15 15.22 -1.22 -26.63
N ASN A 16 15.85 -1.76 -27.67
CA ASN A 16 17.08 -1.23 -28.27
C ASN A 16 18.22 -1.05 -27.25
N GLY A 17 18.42 -2.03 -26.35
CA GLY A 17 19.46 -1.98 -25.31
C GLY A 17 19.20 -0.97 -24.19
N LYS A 18 17.98 -0.43 -24.10
CA LYS A 18 17.56 0.48 -23.03
C LYS A 18 16.43 -0.15 -22.23
N LEU A 19 16.54 -0.03 -20.91
CA LEU A 19 15.45 -0.33 -19.99
C LEU A 19 14.41 0.79 -20.05
N ILE A 20 13.16 0.43 -20.31
CA ILE A 20 12.03 1.34 -20.33
C ILE A 20 11.05 0.92 -19.24
N PRO A 21 10.78 1.78 -18.24
CA PRO A 21 9.79 1.50 -17.21
C PRO A 21 8.42 1.20 -17.84
N HIS A 22 7.82 0.11 -17.40
CA HIS A 22 6.45 -0.25 -17.71
C HIS A 22 5.56 0.14 -16.53
N PHE A 23 4.36 0.58 -16.84
CA PHE A 23 3.39 0.99 -15.85
C PHE A 23 2.03 0.44 -16.21
N TRP A 24 1.30 -0.05 -15.21
CA TRP A 24 -0.07 -0.46 -15.42
C TRP A 24 -0.95 0.74 -15.80
N GLN A 25 -2.06 0.45 -16.47
CA GLN A 25 -3.04 1.44 -16.89
C GLN A 25 -4.34 1.13 -16.16
N PRO A 26 -4.86 2.03 -15.32
CA PRO A 26 -6.16 1.86 -14.71
C PRO A 26 -7.23 1.57 -15.75
N GLN A 27 -8.02 0.54 -15.50
CA GLN A 27 -9.18 0.19 -16.32
C GLN A 27 -10.45 0.71 -15.64
N PRO A 28 -11.51 0.98 -16.40
CA PRO A 28 -12.82 1.27 -15.81
C PRO A 28 -13.25 0.14 -14.87
N VAL A 29 -13.80 0.53 -13.71
CA VAL A 29 -14.25 -0.40 -12.68
C VAL A 29 -15.72 -0.75 -12.89
N GLU A 30 -16.03 -2.03 -13.00
CA GLU A 30 -17.42 -2.50 -13.06
C GLU A 30 -18.01 -2.60 -11.64
N LYS A 31 -19.30 -2.29 -11.49
CA LYS A 31 -19.93 -2.35 -10.17
C LYS A 31 -20.20 -3.81 -9.80
N ALA A 32 -19.60 -4.27 -8.71
CA ALA A 32 -19.85 -5.56 -8.09
C ALA A 32 -20.13 -5.43 -6.59
N SER A 33 -20.77 -6.43 -5.99
CA SER A 33 -20.91 -6.55 -4.53
C SER A 33 -19.52 -6.58 -3.89
N LEU A 34 -19.44 -6.07 -2.67
CA LEU A 34 -18.26 -6.29 -1.83
C LEU A 34 -18.30 -7.74 -1.35
N THR A 35 -17.21 -8.47 -1.59
CA THR A 35 -17.13 -9.88 -1.21
C THR A 35 -15.78 -10.18 -0.58
N LEU A 36 -15.76 -11.21 0.26
CA LEU A 36 -14.53 -11.73 0.81
C LEU A 36 -13.74 -12.44 -0.28
N PHE A 37 -12.41 -12.32 -0.22
CA PHE A 37 -11.44 -13.04 -1.04
C PHE A 37 -11.52 -12.78 -2.55
N GLY A 38 -12.30 -11.77 -2.95
CA GLY A 38 -12.65 -11.56 -4.35
C GLY A 38 -13.51 -12.70 -4.92
N ASP A 39 -14.13 -13.51 -4.06
CA ASP A 39 -15.05 -14.58 -4.40
C ASP A 39 -16.46 -14.00 -4.51
N ASP A 40 -17.06 -14.09 -5.70
CA ASP A 40 -18.40 -13.52 -5.95
C ASP A 40 -19.50 -14.20 -5.10
N ASP A 41 -19.23 -15.36 -4.49
CA ASP A 41 -20.19 -16.13 -3.69
C ASP A 41 -20.14 -15.80 -2.18
N LEU A 42 -19.14 -15.06 -1.70
CA LEU A 42 -18.96 -14.70 -0.27
C LEU A 42 -19.22 -13.22 0.00
N GLU A 43 -20.46 -12.79 -0.16
CA GLU A 43 -20.85 -11.39 0.09
C GLU A 43 -20.61 -10.95 1.54
N VAL A 44 -20.06 -9.74 1.70
CA VAL A 44 -19.91 -9.13 3.02
C VAL A 44 -21.27 -8.67 3.54
N LYS A 45 -21.51 -8.87 4.83
CA LYS A 45 -22.78 -8.47 5.46
C LYS A 45 -22.69 -7.03 6.00
N PRO A 46 -23.78 -6.24 5.94
CA PRO A 46 -23.77 -4.86 6.44
C PRO A 46 -23.32 -4.74 7.91
N GLU A 47 -23.70 -5.69 8.76
CA GLU A 47 -23.32 -5.73 10.17
C GLU A 47 -21.81 -5.88 10.41
N TRP A 48 -21.03 -6.29 9.41
CA TRP A 48 -19.59 -6.47 9.54
C TRP A 48 -18.80 -5.16 9.45
N GLY A 49 -19.45 -4.05 9.09
CA GLY A 49 -18.81 -2.73 9.01
C GLY A 49 -17.80 -2.57 7.86
N VAL A 50 -17.77 -3.50 6.89
CA VAL A 50 -16.82 -3.48 5.77
C VAL A 50 -17.03 -2.28 4.84
N GLU A 51 -18.27 -1.97 4.48
CA GLU A 51 -18.58 -0.89 3.53
C GLU A 51 -18.04 0.49 3.98
N PRO A 52 -18.29 0.95 5.24
CA PRO A 52 -17.64 2.15 5.76
C PRO A 52 -16.11 2.11 5.74
N VAL A 53 -15.50 0.95 6.00
CA VAL A 53 -14.04 0.79 5.93
C VAL A 53 -13.56 0.98 4.49
N ILE A 54 -14.19 0.34 3.50
CA ILE A 54 -13.85 0.50 2.08
C ILE A 54 -13.99 1.96 1.64
N GLU A 55 -15.07 2.66 2.03
CA GLU A 55 -15.22 4.08 1.70
C GLU A 55 -14.08 4.93 2.28
N ARG A 56 -13.71 4.71 3.55
CA ARG A 56 -12.59 5.42 4.19
C ARG A 56 -11.27 5.13 3.52
N ILE A 57 -11.03 3.89 3.10
CA ILE A 57 -9.83 3.52 2.33
C ILE A 57 -9.77 4.30 1.03
N LEU A 58 -10.87 4.33 0.25
CA LEU A 58 -10.92 5.08 -1.00
C LEU A 58 -10.74 6.59 -0.77
N ALA A 59 -11.38 7.15 0.26
CA ALA A 59 -11.22 8.55 0.66
C ALA A 59 -9.77 8.90 1.00
N LEU A 60 -9.12 8.03 1.78
CA LEU A 60 -7.75 8.21 2.25
C LEU A 60 -6.77 8.23 1.08
N ASN A 61 -6.83 7.21 0.21
CA ASN A 61 -5.95 7.12 -0.95
C ASN A 61 -6.19 8.30 -1.89
N TYR A 62 -7.45 8.73 -2.11
CA TYR A 62 -7.75 9.88 -2.96
C TYR A 62 -7.02 11.17 -2.53
N HIS A 63 -6.78 11.34 -1.24
CA HIS A 63 -6.06 12.52 -0.72
C HIS A 63 -4.56 12.31 -0.58
N LEU A 64 -4.09 11.11 -0.21
CA LEU A 64 -2.68 10.89 0.12
C LEU A 64 -1.79 10.49 -1.07
N GLU A 65 -2.32 9.87 -2.12
CA GLU A 65 -1.52 9.38 -3.27
C GLU A 65 -0.73 10.53 -3.95
N LEU A 66 -1.40 11.67 -4.16
CA LEU A 66 -0.74 12.86 -4.73
C LEU A 66 0.32 13.46 -3.80
N ASP A 67 0.04 13.49 -2.50
CA ASP A 67 0.94 14.04 -1.49
C ASP A 67 2.20 13.17 -1.37
N VAL A 68 2.06 11.84 -1.42
CA VAL A 68 3.17 10.87 -1.51
C VAL A 68 4.04 11.16 -2.72
N GLY A 69 3.46 11.35 -3.91
CA GLY A 69 4.19 11.71 -5.11
C GLY A 69 5.01 13.01 -4.96
N GLU A 70 4.50 13.98 -4.20
CA GLU A 70 5.22 15.22 -3.92
C GLU A 70 6.35 15.04 -2.90
N TYR A 71 6.14 14.27 -1.83
CA TYR A 71 7.20 13.92 -0.89
C TYR A 71 8.38 13.22 -1.60
N VAL A 72 8.08 12.27 -2.50
CA VAL A 72 9.08 11.54 -3.28
C VAL A 72 9.82 12.49 -4.23
N ARG A 73 9.11 13.43 -4.88
CA ARG A 73 9.74 14.48 -5.70
C ARG A 73 10.67 15.35 -4.89
N GLU A 74 10.28 15.80 -3.70
CA GLU A 74 11.13 16.59 -2.83
C GLU A 74 12.33 15.78 -2.31
N ALA A 75 12.13 14.53 -1.90
CA ALA A 75 13.20 13.62 -1.50
C ALA A 75 14.27 13.48 -2.60
N SER A 76 13.85 13.45 -3.88
CA SER A 76 14.76 13.32 -5.02
C SER A 76 15.76 14.49 -5.19
N LYS A 77 15.50 15.63 -4.54
CA LYS A 77 16.35 16.84 -4.57
C LYS A 77 17.37 16.88 -3.43
N ASN A 78 17.25 15.99 -2.44
CA ASN A 78 18.03 16.01 -1.21
C ASN A 78 19.28 15.10 -1.29
N ASN A 79 19.97 14.93 -0.15
CA ASN A 79 21.11 14.01 -0.03
C ASN A 79 20.62 12.57 -0.26
N LEU A 80 21.02 11.93 -1.36
CA LEU A 80 20.60 10.56 -1.71
C LEU A 80 21.79 9.61 -1.64
N PRO A 81 21.56 8.30 -1.45
CA PRO A 81 22.61 7.29 -1.60
C PRO A 81 23.31 7.40 -2.96
N ASP A 82 24.62 7.15 -2.98
CA ASP A 82 25.43 7.09 -4.21
C ASP A 82 25.23 5.76 -4.94
N ASP A 83 23.99 5.48 -5.32
CA ASP A 83 23.61 4.36 -6.17
C ASP A 83 22.89 4.92 -7.43
N PRO A 84 23.34 4.55 -8.64
CA PRO A 84 22.81 5.11 -9.88
C PRO A 84 21.33 4.80 -10.11
N MET A 85 20.75 3.80 -9.43
CA MET A 85 19.36 3.36 -9.59
C MET A 85 18.38 4.11 -8.68
N VAL A 86 18.84 4.81 -7.63
CA VAL A 86 17.94 5.54 -6.71
C VAL A 86 17.10 6.58 -7.45
N LYS A 87 17.74 7.46 -8.24
CA LYS A 87 17.02 8.52 -8.97
C LYS A 87 16.07 7.97 -10.05
N PRO A 88 16.46 6.99 -10.89
CA PRO A 88 15.54 6.30 -11.79
C PRO A 88 14.33 5.69 -11.08
N LEU A 89 14.53 5.03 -9.95
CA LEU A 89 13.46 4.43 -9.16
C LEU A 89 12.52 5.49 -8.57
N LEU A 90 13.04 6.54 -7.92
CA LEU A 90 12.20 7.62 -7.39
C LEU A 90 11.35 8.29 -8.49
N ARG A 91 11.89 8.47 -9.71
CA ARG A 91 11.11 8.98 -10.84
C ARG A 91 10.03 8.01 -11.32
N ALA A 92 10.29 6.70 -11.21
CA ALA A 92 9.27 5.69 -11.51
C ALA A 92 8.17 5.74 -10.45
N ASN A 93 8.51 5.77 -9.15
CA ASN A 93 7.55 5.87 -8.06
C ASN A 93 6.60 7.06 -8.21
N VAL A 94 7.12 8.28 -8.49
CA VAL A 94 6.27 9.46 -8.76
C VAL A 94 5.26 9.22 -9.88
N ALA A 95 5.64 8.42 -10.87
CA ALA A 95 4.77 8.09 -11.98
C ALA A 95 3.78 6.96 -11.60
N ASP A 96 4.17 6.05 -10.72
CA ASP A 96 3.30 5.03 -10.11
C ASP A 96 2.17 5.72 -9.30
N GLU A 97 2.50 6.71 -8.45
CA GLU A 97 1.49 7.47 -7.67
C GLU A 97 0.41 8.14 -8.53
N ALA A 98 0.81 8.68 -9.68
CA ALA A 98 -0.14 9.28 -10.63
C ALA A 98 -1.11 8.24 -11.23
N ARG A 99 -0.73 6.95 -11.26
CA ARG A 99 -1.59 5.86 -11.73
C ARG A 99 -2.42 5.28 -10.60
N HIS A 100 -1.89 5.23 -9.39
CA HIS A 100 -2.65 4.91 -8.20
C HIS A 100 -3.82 5.88 -8.07
N GLU A 101 -3.56 7.19 -8.13
CA GLU A 101 -4.59 8.23 -8.10
C GLU A 101 -5.68 8.00 -9.17
N LEU A 102 -5.28 7.69 -10.41
CA LEU A 102 -6.22 7.39 -11.48
C LEU A 102 -7.04 6.13 -11.19
N GLY A 103 -6.44 5.06 -10.68
CA GLY A 103 -7.14 3.84 -10.28
C GLY A 103 -8.15 4.08 -9.16
N ILE A 104 -7.77 4.83 -8.13
CA ILE A 104 -8.65 5.21 -7.03
C ILE A 104 -9.79 6.11 -7.52
N LYS A 105 -9.52 7.04 -8.44
CA LYS A 105 -10.56 7.84 -9.10
C LYS A 105 -11.55 6.99 -9.88
N GLU A 106 -11.10 5.98 -10.60
CA GLU A 106 -12.01 5.03 -11.27
C GLU A 106 -12.83 4.23 -10.25
N ALA A 107 -12.22 3.76 -9.15
CA ALA A 107 -12.93 3.09 -8.06
C ALA A 107 -14.03 3.97 -7.45
N ILE A 108 -13.74 5.23 -7.12
CA ILE A 108 -14.69 6.17 -6.49
C ILE A 108 -15.89 6.48 -7.39
N LYS A 109 -15.72 6.46 -8.73
CA LYS A 109 -16.87 6.63 -9.65
C LYS A 109 -17.90 5.51 -9.51
N THR A 110 -17.44 4.30 -9.17
CA THR A 110 -18.29 3.10 -9.07
C THR A 110 -18.73 2.82 -7.63
N TYR A 111 -17.82 3.03 -6.68
CA TYR A 111 -18.00 2.90 -5.24
C TYR A 111 -17.93 4.31 -4.61
N PRO A 112 -19.04 5.07 -4.65
CA PRO A 112 -19.04 6.46 -4.22
C PRO A 112 -18.72 6.57 -2.74
N VAL A 113 -17.88 7.54 -2.41
CA VAL A 113 -17.45 7.86 -1.05
C VAL A 113 -18.25 9.04 -0.53
N SER A 114 -18.70 8.97 0.72
CA SER A 114 -19.39 10.09 1.36
C SER A 114 -18.52 11.35 1.45
N GLN A 115 -19.15 12.53 1.36
CA GLN A 115 -18.42 13.80 1.52
C GLN A 115 -17.80 13.94 2.92
N GLU A 116 -18.43 13.35 3.93
CA GLU A 116 -17.91 13.30 5.30
C GLU A 116 -16.54 12.62 5.35
N TYR A 117 -16.42 11.43 4.77
CA TYR A 117 -15.15 10.70 4.73
C TYR A 117 -14.10 11.38 3.86
N LEU A 118 -14.48 12.03 2.76
CA LEU A 118 -13.56 12.87 1.98
C LEU A 118 -13.00 14.03 2.81
N ASP A 119 -13.86 14.73 3.55
CA ASP A 119 -13.45 15.86 4.39
C ASP A 119 -12.57 15.41 5.57
N GLU A 120 -12.84 14.24 6.15
CA GLU A 120 -12.01 13.61 7.19
C GLU A 120 -10.64 13.19 6.65
N ALA A 121 -10.61 12.47 5.54
CA ALA A 121 -9.39 12.04 4.87
C ALA A 121 -8.49 13.23 4.50
N LYS A 122 -9.09 14.34 4.03
CA LYS A 122 -8.35 15.58 3.75
C LYS A 122 -7.71 16.18 5.00
N ARG A 123 -8.39 16.12 6.16
CA ARG A 123 -7.82 16.58 7.44
C ARG A 123 -6.66 15.69 7.87
N ILE A 124 -6.79 14.37 7.69
CA ILE A 124 -5.71 13.41 7.95
C ILE A 124 -4.50 13.71 7.05
N ALA A 125 -4.70 13.93 5.75
CA ALA A 125 -3.63 14.30 4.81
C ALA A 125 -2.92 15.59 5.21
N THR A 126 -3.69 16.62 5.58
CA THR A 126 -3.13 17.88 6.11
C THR A 126 -2.26 17.64 7.34
N ARG A 127 -2.74 16.82 8.29
CA ARG A 127 -2.00 16.47 9.50
C ARG A 127 -0.71 15.71 9.18
N TRP A 128 -0.71 14.80 8.20
CA TRP A 128 0.51 14.16 7.70
C TRP A 128 1.54 15.17 7.21
N SER A 129 1.12 16.17 6.44
CA SER A 129 2.02 17.24 6.01
C SER A 129 2.55 18.09 7.15
N GLU A 130 1.71 18.51 8.07
CA GLU A 130 2.12 19.33 9.21
C GLU A 130 3.05 18.57 10.16
N ASP A 131 2.79 17.28 10.38
CA ASP A 131 3.49 16.50 11.39
C ASP A 131 4.83 15.95 10.91
N THR A 132 5.00 15.82 9.60
CA THR A 132 6.21 15.26 8.96
C THR A 132 7.14 16.30 8.33
N GLN A 133 6.71 17.56 8.17
CA GLN A 133 7.47 18.62 7.47
C GLN A 133 8.91 18.86 8.00
N HIS A 134 9.21 18.46 9.24
CA HIS A 134 10.52 18.65 9.87
C HIS A 134 11.47 17.46 9.70
N TYR A 135 11.01 16.36 9.10
CA TYR A 135 11.82 15.17 8.83
C TYR A 135 12.33 15.15 7.39
N HIS A 136 13.22 14.21 7.08
CA HIS A 136 13.59 13.97 5.69
C HIS A 136 12.33 13.64 4.88
N PRO A 137 12.12 14.20 3.67
CA PRO A 137 10.87 14.03 2.93
C PRO A 137 10.48 12.58 2.62
N ILE A 138 11.43 11.63 2.69
CA ILE A 138 11.16 10.20 2.51
C ILE A 138 10.49 9.52 3.72
N VAL A 139 10.47 10.17 4.89
CA VAL A 139 9.90 9.58 6.13
C VAL A 139 8.39 9.41 5.99
N ALA A 140 7.68 10.43 5.49
CA ALA A 140 6.25 10.37 5.28
C ALA A 140 5.83 9.25 4.29
N PRO A 141 6.35 9.19 3.04
CA PRO A 141 5.98 8.15 2.10
C PRO A 141 6.37 6.76 2.62
N PHE A 142 7.56 6.58 3.21
CA PHE A 142 7.90 5.29 3.84
C PHE A 142 6.86 4.86 4.89
N SER A 143 6.49 5.74 5.82
CA SER A 143 5.55 5.40 6.89
C SER A 143 4.13 5.20 6.39
N LEU A 144 3.70 5.96 5.37
CA LEU A 144 2.41 5.80 4.72
C LEU A 144 2.34 4.49 3.94
N GLU A 145 3.28 4.27 3.03
CA GLU A 145 3.33 3.08 2.19
C GLU A 145 3.32 1.83 3.08
N VAL A 146 4.27 1.71 4.00
CA VAL A 146 4.47 0.51 4.83
C VAL A 146 3.44 0.36 5.94
N GLY A 147 3.21 1.44 6.69
CA GLY A 147 2.39 1.40 7.90
C GLY A 147 0.90 1.48 7.60
N VAL A 148 0.49 2.10 6.50
CA VAL A 148 -0.92 2.37 6.20
C VAL A 148 -1.35 1.70 4.90
N PHE A 149 -0.69 1.99 3.79
CA PHE A 149 -1.15 1.55 2.46
C PHE A 149 -1.11 0.05 2.30
N LEU A 150 -0.01 -0.63 2.65
CA LEU A 150 0.03 -2.10 2.60
C LEU A 150 -1.13 -2.76 3.39
N ASN A 151 -1.50 -2.20 4.55
CA ASN A 151 -2.63 -2.67 5.35
C ASN A 151 -3.97 -2.47 4.63
N VAL A 152 -4.26 -1.25 4.18
CA VAL A 152 -5.56 -0.95 3.56
C VAL A 152 -5.72 -1.56 2.17
N LEU A 153 -4.63 -1.73 1.42
CA LEU A 153 -4.61 -2.46 0.16
C LEU A 153 -4.86 -3.97 0.40
N GLY A 154 -4.33 -4.51 1.49
CA GLY A 154 -4.69 -5.84 1.99
C GLY A 154 -6.19 -5.98 2.25
N MET A 155 -6.82 -4.97 2.85
CA MET A 155 -8.27 -4.95 3.08
C MET A 155 -9.07 -4.85 1.77
N LEU A 156 -8.64 -4.06 0.78
CA LEU A 156 -9.28 -4.03 -0.54
C LEU A 156 -9.22 -5.39 -1.24
N ARG A 157 -8.07 -6.08 -1.13
CA ARG A 157 -7.90 -7.44 -1.67
C ARG A 157 -8.76 -8.46 -0.94
N LEU A 158 -8.92 -8.29 0.36
CA LEU A 158 -9.65 -9.23 1.19
C LEU A 158 -11.16 -9.05 1.08
N ALA A 159 -11.69 -7.82 1.05
CA ALA A 159 -13.12 -7.58 1.24
C ALA A 159 -13.71 -6.59 0.22
N GLY A 160 -12.90 -6.12 -0.75
CA GLY A 160 -13.32 -5.19 -1.77
C GLY A 160 -14.08 -5.82 -2.95
N GLY A 161 -14.26 -7.14 -2.95
CA GLY A 161 -14.67 -7.89 -4.13
C GLY A 161 -13.63 -7.84 -5.26
N LYS A 162 -13.93 -8.48 -6.38
CA LYS A 162 -12.99 -8.70 -7.49
C LYS A 162 -12.31 -7.42 -8.01
N GLU A 163 -13.07 -6.36 -8.23
CA GLU A 163 -12.58 -5.16 -8.91
C GLU A 163 -11.66 -4.32 -8.02
N LEU A 164 -12.05 -4.08 -6.76
CA LEU A 164 -11.20 -3.36 -5.81
C LEU A 164 -9.99 -4.20 -5.39
N ALA A 165 -10.14 -5.53 -5.32
CA ALA A 165 -9.01 -6.43 -5.09
C ALA A 165 -7.96 -6.31 -6.20
N ASN A 166 -8.38 -6.22 -7.46
CA ASN A 166 -7.48 -6.01 -8.59
C ASN A 166 -6.74 -4.68 -8.50
N ILE A 167 -7.43 -3.57 -8.19
CA ILE A 167 -6.78 -2.27 -8.01
C ILE A 167 -5.79 -2.34 -6.85
N GLY A 168 -6.22 -2.85 -5.70
CA GLY A 168 -5.37 -2.94 -4.53
C GLY A 168 -4.12 -3.81 -4.76
N ALA A 169 -4.25 -4.88 -5.54
CA ALA A 169 -3.12 -5.72 -5.91
C ALA A 169 -2.11 -5.02 -6.83
N ARG A 170 -2.58 -4.19 -7.79
CA ARG A 170 -1.69 -3.42 -8.67
C ARG A 170 -0.91 -2.37 -7.90
N ILE A 171 -1.59 -1.61 -7.04
CA ILE A 171 -0.96 -0.60 -6.19
C ILE A 171 0.03 -1.29 -5.22
N ALA A 172 -0.37 -2.37 -4.55
CA ALA A 172 0.51 -3.07 -3.60
C ALA A 172 1.79 -3.63 -4.25
N GLU A 173 1.71 -4.10 -5.50
CA GLU A 173 2.89 -4.51 -6.26
C GLU A 173 3.86 -3.34 -6.47
N ASP A 174 3.32 -2.15 -6.67
CA ASP A 174 4.10 -0.95 -6.82
C ASP A 174 4.72 -0.50 -5.48
N GLU A 175 3.93 -0.48 -4.41
CA GLU A 175 4.38 -0.06 -3.08
C GLU A 175 5.43 -0.97 -2.46
N ALA A 176 5.39 -2.27 -2.78
CA ALA A 176 6.44 -3.20 -2.37
C ALA A 176 7.82 -2.82 -2.96
N ARG A 177 7.86 -2.17 -4.13
CA ARG A 177 9.10 -1.64 -4.70
C ARG A 177 9.44 -0.28 -4.10
N HIS A 178 8.44 0.57 -3.85
CA HIS A 178 8.66 1.89 -3.27
C HIS A 178 9.28 1.77 -1.88
N THR A 179 8.74 0.87 -1.07
CA THR A 179 9.24 0.59 0.27
C THR A 179 10.72 0.20 0.25
N GLN A 180 11.15 -0.72 -0.61
CA GLN A 180 12.56 -1.13 -0.69
C GLN A 180 13.50 0.04 -1.05
N VAL A 181 13.05 0.95 -1.90
CA VAL A 181 13.79 2.17 -2.27
C VAL A 181 13.83 3.13 -1.08
N ASN A 182 12.69 3.37 -0.44
CA ASN A 182 12.53 4.26 0.69
C ASN A 182 13.37 3.80 1.90
N ARG A 183 13.37 2.49 2.20
CA ARG A 183 14.24 1.83 3.17
C ARG A 183 15.72 2.11 2.91
N THR A 184 16.15 2.00 1.65
CA THR A 184 17.54 2.25 1.26
C THR A 184 17.94 3.71 1.52
N ILE A 185 17.04 4.65 1.21
CA ILE A 185 17.27 6.08 1.45
C ILE A 185 17.29 6.40 2.94
N LEU A 186 16.35 5.85 3.72
CA LEU A 186 16.31 6.03 5.19
C LEU A 186 17.56 5.51 5.88
N ALA A 187 18.02 4.32 5.50
CA ALA A 187 19.27 3.76 6.03
C ALA A 187 20.46 4.67 5.72
N HIS A 188 20.52 5.26 4.52
CA HIS A 188 21.54 6.24 4.14
C HIS A 188 21.47 7.54 4.96
N GLN A 189 20.27 7.99 5.33
CA GLN A 189 20.09 9.14 6.23
C GLN A 189 20.41 8.83 7.71
N GLY A 190 20.79 7.59 8.04
CA GLY A 190 21.14 7.19 9.40
C GLY A 190 19.96 6.81 10.28
N TYR A 191 18.77 6.60 9.71
CA TYR A 191 17.65 6.01 10.45
C TYR A 191 17.97 4.52 10.71
N LYS A 192 18.08 4.15 11.99
CA LYS A 192 18.27 2.76 12.46
C LYS A 192 16.99 1.95 12.17
N PRO A 193 17.11 0.62 11.92
CA PRO A 193 16.30 -0.09 10.93
C PRO A 193 14.86 0.36 11.00
N TYR A 194 14.53 1.20 10.02
CA TYR A 194 13.17 1.52 9.59
C TYR A 194 12.24 2.09 10.66
N ASN A 195 12.74 2.52 11.81
CA ASN A 195 11.89 3.06 12.86
C ASN A 195 11.65 4.55 12.62
N PRO A 196 10.48 4.96 12.12
CA PRO A 196 10.17 6.36 11.96
C PRO A 196 10.11 7.02 13.35
N PRO A 197 10.19 8.37 13.43
CA PRO A 197 10.00 9.07 14.68
C PRO A 197 8.70 8.65 15.38
N GLU A 198 8.70 8.53 16.71
CA GLU A 198 7.53 8.09 17.51
C GLU A 198 6.24 8.83 17.14
N ARG A 199 6.34 10.15 16.90
CA ARG A 199 5.22 10.97 16.43
C ARG A 199 4.60 10.46 15.11
N VAL A 200 5.44 10.03 14.18
CA VAL A 200 5.00 9.48 12.88
C VAL A 200 4.37 8.10 13.06
N ARG A 201 4.90 7.28 13.99
CA ARG A 201 4.27 5.98 14.34
C ARG A 201 2.87 6.18 14.94
N HIS A 202 2.69 7.13 15.84
CA HIS A 202 1.35 7.48 16.35
C HIS A 202 0.43 7.96 15.23
N LEU A 203 0.95 8.68 14.24
CA LEU A 203 0.16 9.13 13.11
C LEU A 203 -0.30 7.96 12.21
N VAL A 204 0.54 6.94 12.02
CA VAL A 204 0.14 5.67 11.38
C VAL A 204 -1.02 5.03 12.14
N TRP A 205 -0.88 4.85 13.46
CA TRP A 205 -1.91 4.23 14.29
C TRP A 205 -3.22 5.01 14.30
N ASP A 206 -3.17 6.34 14.44
CA ASP A 206 -4.36 7.20 14.37
C ASP A 206 -5.07 7.08 13.01
N THR A 207 -4.30 6.91 11.93
CA THR A 207 -4.85 6.71 10.59
C THR A 207 -5.53 5.35 10.47
N LEU A 208 -4.90 4.28 10.97
CA LEU A 208 -5.49 2.94 10.99
C LEU A 208 -6.74 2.87 11.89
N ASP A 209 -6.71 3.52 13.05
CA ASP A 209 -7.86 3.64 13.95
C ASP A 209 -9.07 4.25 13.24
N TRP A 210 -8.85 5.32 12.49
CA TRP A 210 -9.90 5.96 11.72
C TRP A 210 -10.41 5.04 10.59
N VAL A 211 -9.51 4.43 9.81
CA VAL A 211 -9.89 3.56 8.70
C VAL A 211 -10.73 2.38 9.18
N PHE A 212 -10.22 1.62 10.16
CA PHE A 212 -10.82 0.36 10.60
C PHE A 212 -11.89 0.53 11.69
N SER A 213 -12.30 1.76 12.00
CA SER A 213 -13.33 2.01 13.02
C SER A 213 -14.65 1.33 12.68
N GLY A 214 -15.13 0.49 13.60
CA GLY A 214 -16.42 -0.19 13.48
C GLY A 214 -16.42 -1.47 12.62
N ILE A 215 -15.23 -1.98 12.25
CA ILE A 215 -15.12 -3.30 11.63
C ILE A 215 -15.43 -4.40 12.66
N ASP A 216 -16.27 -5.35 12.28
CA ASP A 216 -16.71 -6.46 13.14
C ASP A 216 -17.06 -7.70 12.30
N ILE A 217 -16.05 -8.25 11.62
CA ILE A 217 -16.22 -9.50 10.86
C ILE A 217 -16.20 -10.67 11.85
N PRO A 218 -17.12 -11.64 11.78
CA PRO A 218 -17.10 -12.82 12.64
C PRO A 218 -15.80 -13.62 12.57
N GLU A 219 -15.37 -14.18 13.71
CA GLU A 219 -14.14 -14.99 13.82
C GLU A 219 -14.15 -16.21 12.89
N ASP A 220 -15.31 -16.84 12.70
CA ASP A 220 -15.49 -18.02 11.83
C ASP A 220 -15.37 -17.73 10.33
N GLU A 221 -15.40 -16.45 9.96
CA GLU A 221 -15.12 -15.98 8.61
C GLU A 221 -13.64 -15.57 8.49
N VAL A 222 -13.31 -14.36 8.96
CA VAL A 222 -11.93 -13.80 8.95
C VAL A 222 -11.64 -12.85 10.12
N GLY A 223 -12.56 -12.67 11.07
CA GLY A 223 -12.48 -11.65 12.12
C GLY A 223 -11.20 -11.64 12.96
N GLU A 224 -10.62 -12.82 13.22
CA GLU A 224 -9.33 -12.93 13.93
C GLU A 224 -8.18 -12.21 13.19
N ARG A 225 -8.28 -12.12 11.87
CA ARG A 225 -7.27 -11.56 10.95
C ARG A 225 -7.65 -10.19 10.39
N VAL A 226 -8.82 -9.68 10.73
CA VAL A 226 -9.35 -8.41 10.18
C VAL A 226 -9.97 -7.57 11.28
N ASN A 227 -9.14 -7.26 12.26
CA ASN A 227 -9.47 -6.34 13.34
C ASN A 227 -8.36 -5.29 13.47
N LEU A 228 -8.67 -4.22 14.16
CA LEU A 228 -7.78 -3.07 14.32
C LEU A 228 -6.44 -3.44 14.99
N ASP A 229 -6.46 -4.32 15.98
CA ASP A 229 -5.25 -4.75 16.69
C ASP A 229 -4.31 -5.52 15.76
N PHE A 230 -4.87 -6.41 14.95
CA PHE A 230 -4.13 -7.12 13.91
C PHE A 230 -3.49 -6.15 12.91
N MET A 231 -4.24 -5.16 12.40
CA MET A 231 -3.72 -4.20 11.43
C MET A 231 -2.59 -3.34 12.02
N LYS A 232 -2.73 -2.89 13.27
CA LYS A 232 -1.67 -2.16 13.98
C LYS A 232 -0.42 -3.01 14.18
N TRP A 233 -0.59 -4.28 14.54
CA TRP A 233 0.54 -5.19 14.70
C TRP A 233 1.23 -5.46 13.36
N ALA A 234 0.48 -5.76 12.29
CA ALA A 234 1.05 -5.97 10.97
C ALA A 234 1.79 -4.73 10.45
N SER A 235 1.23 -3.54 10.65
CA SER A 235 1.91 -2.26 10.39
C SER A 235 3.25 -2.14 11.14
N ASP A 236 3.26 -2.41 12.44
CA ASP A 236 4.47 -2.32 13.25
C ASP A 236 5.54 -3.33 12.80
N SER A 237 5.14 -4.58 12.53
CA SER A 237 6.03 -5.62 12.00
C SER A 237 6.64 -5.19 10.66
N LEU A 238 5.82 -4.73 9.70
CA LEU A 238 6.31 -4.25 8.41
C LEU A 238 7.27 -3.08 8.57
N ILE A 239 6.97 -2.12 9.45
CA ILE A 239 7.86 -0.99 9.72
C ILE A 239 9.18 -1.50 10.29
N GLU A 240 9.17 -2.29 11.34
CA GLU A 240 10.38 -2.66 12.10
C GLU A 240 11.26 -3.70 11.39
N THR A 241 10.66 -4.72 10.79
CA THR A 241 11.39 -5.88 10.25
C THR A 241 11.37 -5.90 8.72
N GLY A 242 10.34 -5.30 8.11
CA GLY A 242 10.05 -5.45 6.69
C GLY A 242 9.29 -6.72 6.33
N GLU A 243 8.84 -7.46 7.32
CA GLU A 243 8.10 -8.71 7.17
C GLU A 243 6.90 -8.67 8.10
N ALA A 244 5.74 -9.07 7.58
CA ALA A 244 4.55 -9.31 8.39
C ALA A 244 3.94 -10.62 7.93
N MET A 245 4.29 -11.69 8.65
CA MET A 245 3.78 -13.05 8.40
C MET A 245 2.26 -13.10 8.48
N GLU A 246 1.67 -12.17 9.22
CA GLU A 246 0.24 -11.93 9.35
C GLU A 246 -0.44 -11.74 7.98
N PHE A 247 0.25 -11.09 7.01
CA PHE A 247 -0.29 -10.87 5.67
C PHE A 247 -0.18 -12.08 4.73
N ASP A 248 0.64 -13.09 5.06
CA ASP A 248 0.66 -14.34 4.27
C ASP A 248 -0.71 -14.98 4.26
N ASP A 249 -1.33 -15.05 5.43
CA ASP A 249 -2.62 -15.67 5.64
C ASP A 249 -3.76 -14.91 4.97
N MET A 250 -3.62 -13.59 4.77
CA MET A 250 -4.56 -12.78 3.97
C MET A 250 -4.37 -13.00 2.46
N VAL A 251 -3.16 -13.33 2.00
CA VAL A 251 -2.89 -13.61 0.58
C VAL A 251 -3.26 -15.03 0.18
N TYR A 252 -3.21 -16.00 1.09
CA TYR A 252 -3.64 -17.38 0.79
C TYR A 252 -5.09 -17.49 0.27
N CYS A 253 -5.90 -16.48 0.53
CA CYS A 253 -7.29 -16.46 0.10
C CYS A 253 -7.54 -15.53 -1.11
N SER A 254 -6.59 -14.70 -1.53
CA SER A 254 -6.70 -13.93 -2.78
C SER A 254 -5.77 -14.59 -3.81
N ASP A 255 -6.33 -15.43 -4.69
CA ASP A 255 -5.63 -16.47 -5.45
C ASP A 255 -4.40 -16.03 -6.29
N HIS A 256 -4.07 -14.75 -6.39
CA HIS A 256 -2.91 -14.26 -7.13
C HIS A 256 -2.23 -13.05 -6.43
N LEU A 257 -0.90 -13.15 -6.26
CA LEU A 257 0.11 -12.11 -5.97
C LEU A 257 0.63 -12.04 -4.52
N LEU A 258 1.97 -12.16 -4.39
CA LEU A 258 2.74 -12.09 -3.15
C LEU A 258 2.37 -10.82 -2.35
N PRO A 259 2.11 -10.92 -1.03
CA PRO A 259 2.20 -9.75 -0.18
C PRO A 259 3.68 -9.49 0.12
N PHE A 260 4.04 -8.22 0.01
CA PHE A 260 5.08 -7.52 0.78
C PHE A 260 6.47 -8.18 0.85
N GLU A 261 7.41 -7.51 0.18
CA GLU A 261 8.86 -7.59 0.42
C GLU A 261 9.42 -9.00 0.70
N ALA A 262 9.78 -9.72 -0.37
CA ALA A 262 10.64 -10.93 -0.35
C ALA A 262 10.34 -11.99 0.75
N SER A 263 9.53 -12.99 0.39
CA SER A 263 9.33 -14.23 1.15
C SER A 263 8.76 -14.02 2.55
N ASN A 264 7.47 -13.74 2.61
CA ASN A 264 6.67 -14.22 3.73
C ASN A 264 6.46 -15.75 3.48
N SER A 265 7.43 -16.52 3.96
CA SER A 265 7.65 -17.99 3.99
C SER A 265 7.23 -18.97 2.86
N LYS A 266 6.44 -18.63 1.82
CA LYS A 266 5.89 -19.63 0.87
C LYS A 266 6.13 -19.29 -0.61
N GLN A 267 7.39 -19.37 -1.02
CA GLN A 267 7.78 -19.78 -2.38
C GLN A 267 7.66 -21.31 -2.54
N TYR A 268 6.49 -21.92 -2.30
CA TYR A 268 6.34 -23.36 -2.48
C TYR A 268 5.75 -23.72 -3.85
N SER A 269 6.62 -24.32 -4.66
CA SER A 269 6.35 -25.28 -5.74
C SER A 269 5.38 -24.89 -6.86
N ARG A 270 5.94 -24.32 -7.93
CA ARG A 270 5.68 -24.84 -9.28
C ARG A 270 7.00 -25.24 -9.92
N SER A 271 7.49 -26.44 -9.58
CA SER A 271 8.21 -27.24 -10.56
C SER A 271 7.16 -27.84 -11.48
N VAL A 272 6.94 -27.20 -12.62
CA VAL A 272 6.34 -27.89 -13.76
C VAL A 272 7.52 -28.43 -14.55
N ASP A 273 7.61 -29.76 -14.55
CA ASP A 273 8.39 -30.63 -15.45
C ASP A 273 9.92 -30.42 -15.57
N SER A 274 10.67 -31.27 -14.85
CA SER A 274 11.67 -32.20 -15.41
C SER A 274 12.06 -33.27 -14.38
#